data_AF-A0A2Z5ZA15-F1
#
_entry.id   AF-A0A2Z5ZA15-F1
#
_cell.length_a   1.000
_cell.length_b   1.000
_cell.length_c   1.000
_cell.angle_alpha   90.00
_cell.angle_beta   90.00
_cell.angle_gamma   90.00
#
_symmetry.space_group_name_H-M   'P 1'
#
loop_
_entity.id
_entity.type
_entity.pdbx_description
1 polymer ?
#
loop_
_entity_poly.entity_id
_entity_poly.type
_entity_poly.pdbx_seq_one_letter_code
_entity_poly.pdbx_strand_id
1 'polypeptide(L)'
;AAGAAMADEAVVHDSYAFDKNQLIPVGARAEVGTTGYGGALLWQANPYVGLALGYNGGDISWSDDVKVNGSTYDLDMDNNNVYLNAEIRPWGASTNRWAQGLYVAAGAAYLDNDYDLTRNVDATRSFRVNNQDFIAGADGVKINGQMSYKNDIAPYLGFGFAPKINKNWGVFGEVGAYYTGNPTVKLVSSGSAVTTGDQSLEEAVNAEARKIA
;
A
#
# COMPACT_ATOMS: atom_id res chain seq x y z
N ALA A 1 51.87 39.16 9.44
CA ALA A 1 51.90 37.71 9.20
C ALA A 1 51.95 37.02 10.54
N ALA A 2 50.89 36.30 10.92
CA ALA A 2 50.85 35.47 12.11
C ALA A 2 50.32 34.11 11.65
N GLY A 3 51.23 33.15 11.51
CA GLY A 3 50.89 31.75 11.30
C GLY A 3 50.61 31.12 12.65
N ALA A 4 49.45 30.49 12.79
CA ALA A 4 49.18 29.56 13.87
C ALA A 4 49.53 28.16 13.38
N ALA A 5 50.50 27.55 14.06
CA ALA A 5 50.90 26.16 13.88
C ALA A 5 49.84 25.23 14.46
N MET A 6 49.58 24.14 13.74
CA MET A 6 48.84 22.97 14.17
C MET A 6 49.71 22.13 15.10
N ALA A 7 49.12 21.62 16.19
CA ALA A 7 49.52 20.38 16.89
C ALA A 7 48.31 19.98 17.75
N ASP A 8 47.53 19.01 17.31
CA ASP A 8 47.74 17.58 17.58
C ASP A 8 46.94 17.17 18.82
N GLU A 9 45.73 16.72 18.57
CA GLU A 9 45.06 15.76 19.43
C GLU A 9 44.30 14.81 18.50
N ALA A 10 45.09 13.97 17.82
CA ALA A 10 44.57 12.76 17.18
C ALA A 10 44.09 11.80 18.28
N VAL A 11 42.89 12.05 18.81
CA VAL A 11 42.17 11.05 19.58
C VAL A 11 41.72 9.98 18.60
N VAL A 12 42.44 8.86 18.65
CA VAL A 12 42.09 7.60 18.01
C VAL A 12 40.67 7.23 18.46
N HIS A 13 39.72 7.32 17.54
CA HIS A 13 38.49 6.54 17.65
C HIS A 13 38.65 5.31 16.77
N ASP A 14 38.76 4.18 17.47
CA ASP A 14 38.62 2.83 16.93
C ASP A 14 37.57 2.82 15.83
N SER A 15 38.00 2.45 14.63
CA SER A 15 37.12 2.21 13.49
C SER A 15 36.28 0.97 13.78
N TYR A 16 35.15 1.20 14.47
CA TYR A 16 34.11 0.20 14.61
C TYR A 16 33.74 -0.32 13.22
N ALA A 17 33.60 -1.64 13.09
CA ALA A 17 33.31 -2.37 11.85
C ALA A 17 31.98 -2.00 11.15
N PHE A 18 31.35 -0.89 11.54
CA PHE A 18 30.18 -0.29 10.91
C PHE A 18 30.52 0.64 9.73
N ASP A 19 31.78 1.07 9.58
CA ASP A 19 32.16 2.06 8.56
C ASP A 19 32.22 1.51 7.11
N LYS A 20 32.05 0.20 6.91
CA LYS A 20 32.07 -0.43 5.56
C LYS A 20 30.70 -0.60 4.90
N ASN A 21 29.60 -0.39 5.62
CA ASN A 21 28.23 -0.55 5.10
C ASN A 21 27.42 0.74 5.28
N GLN A 22 28.02 1.89 4.93
CA GLN A 22 27.30 3.16 4.91
C GLN A 22 26.19 3.14 3.86
N LEU A 23 25.00 3.65 4.22
CA LEU A 23 23.88 3.81 3.30
C LEU A 23 24.18 4.98 2.35
N ILE A 24 24.48 4.69 1.09
CA ILE A 24 24.79 5.71 0.08
C ILE A 24 23.49 6.12 -0.61
N PRO A 25 23.15 7.42 -0.70
CA PRO A 25 22.00 7.86 -1.49
C PRO A 25 22.26 7.53 -2.96
N VAL A 26 21.41 6.70 -3.55
CA VAL A 26 21.59 6.20 -4.93
C VAL A 26 20.56 6.78 -5.91
N GLY A 27 19.46 7.36 -5.42
CA GLY A 27 18.49 8.03 -6.28
C GLY A 27 17.12 8.17 -5.64
N ALA A 28 16.12 8.35 -6.50
CA ALA A 28 14.72 8.40 -6.14
C ALA A 28 13.89 7.56 -7.12
N ARG A 29 12.69 7.17 -6.71
CA ARG A 29 11.68 6.52 -7.57
C ARG A 29 10.36 7.27 -7.51
N ALA A 30 9.61 7.20 -8.60
CA ALA A 30 8.20 7.56 -8.64
C ALA A 30 7.37 6.28 -8.77
N GLU A 31 6.22 6.23 -8.12
CA GLU A 31 5.39 5.04 -8.05
C GLU A 31 3.90 5.36 -8.06
N VAL A 32 3.11 4.39 -8.53
CA VAL A 32 1.66 4.42 -8.55
C VAL A 32 1.15 3.01 -8.27
N GLY A 33 0.13 2.89 -7.45
CA GLY A 33 -0.43 1.62 -7.04
C GLY A 33 -1.68 1.79 -6.19
N THR A 34 -2.12 0.70 -5.57
CA THR A 34 -3.40 0.64 -4.83
C THR A 34 -3.48 1.58 -3.62
N THR A 35 -2.36 2.15 -3.17
CA THR A 35 -2.30 3.17 -2.10
C THR A 35 -2.09 4.58 -2.66
N GLY A 36 -2.29 4.77 -3.96
CA GLY A 36 -2.16 6.03 -4.67
C GLY A 36 -0.83 6.22 -5.38
N TYR A 37 -0.42 7.48 -5.55
CA TYR A 37 0.83 7.84 -6.23
C TYR A 37 1.82 8.48 -5.28
N GLY A 38 3.09 8.47 -5.66
CA GLY A 38 4.12 9.04 -4.82
C GLY A 38 5.52 8.66 -5.28
N GLY A 39 6.39 8.43 -4.31
CA GLY A 39 7.78 8.11 -4.58
C GLY A 39 8.61 7.93 -3.32
N ALA A 40 9.87 7.51 -3.52
CA ALA A 40 10.80 7.27 -2.43
C ALA A 40 12.20 7.74 -2.76
N LEU A 41 12.93 8.11 -1.72
CA LEU A 41 14.38 8.22 -1.74
C LEU A 41 14.99 6.85 -1.46
N LEU A 42 16.07 6.54 -2.19
CA LEU A 42 16.70 5.23 -2.18
C LEU A 42 18.14 5.34 -1.70
N TRP A 43 18.50 4.43 -0.79
CA TRP A 43 19.87 4.21 -0.36
C TRP A 43 20.29 2.77 -0.60
N GLN A 44 21.57 2.56 -0.88
CA GLN A 44 22.15 1.23 -1.01
C GLN A 44 23.38 1.12 -0.10
N ALA A 45 23.42 0.09 0.75
CA ALA A 45 24.60 -0.22 1.54
C ALA A 45 25.55 -1.16 0.77
N ASN A 46 25.00 -2.21 0.17
CA ASN A 46 25.73 -3.20 -0.63
C ASN A 46 24.77 -3.86 -1.64
N PRO A 47 25.22 -4.74 -2.56
CA PRO A 47 24.33 -5.33 -3.57
C PRO A 47 23.09 -6.07 -3.03
N TYR A 48 23.11 -6.51 -1.77
CA TYR A 48 22.06 -7.30 -1.13
C TYR A 48 21.09 -6.47 -0.29
N VAL A 49 21.48 -5.29 0.18
CA VAL A 49 20.70 -4.49 1.13
C VAL A 49 20.59 -3.05 0.66
N GLY A 50 19.35 -2.61 0.43
CA GLY A 50 18.97 -1.23 0.19
C GLY A 50 17.90 -0.75 1.18
N LEU A 51 17.58 0.54 1.12
CA LEU A 51 16.58 1.19 1.95
C LEU A 51 15.75 2.15 1.08
N ALA A 52 14.45 2.15 1.28
CA ALA A 52 13.52 3.06 0.65
C ALA A 52 12.72 3.82 1.72
N LEU A 53 12.82 5.15 1.71
CA LEU A 53 11.97 6.05 2.50
C LEU A 53 11.05 6.79 1.52
N GLY A 54 9.75 6.54 1.60
CA GLY A 54 8.81 7.04 0.63
C GLY A 54 7.51 7.54 1.21
N TYR A 55 6.76 8.16 0.32
CA TYR A 55 5.41 8.65 0.56
C TYR A 55 4.51 8.16 -0.57
N ASN A 56 3.35 7.60 -0.23
CA ASN A 56 2.29 7.25 -1.17
C ASN A 56 0.97 7.83 -0.68
N GLY A 57 0.24 8.47 -1.57
CA GLY A 57 -1.05 9.03 -1.21
C GLY A 57 -1.76 9.74 -2.34
N GLY A 58 -2.60 10.69 -1.95
CA GLY A 58 -3.40 11.52 -2.83
C GLY A 58 -4.86 11.08 -2.91
N ASP A 59 -5.68 12.03 -3.34
CA ASP A 59 -7.08 11.85 -3.67
C ASP A 59 -7.20 11.25 -5.07
N ILE A 60 -7.71 10.02 -5.16
CA ILE A 60 -7.82 9.26 -6.40
C ILE A 60 -9.16 8.52 -6.45
N SER A 61 -9.96 8.84 -7.45
CA SER A 61 -11.06 7.98 -7.93
C SER A 61 -10.48 6.86 -8.79
N TRP A 62 -10.35 5.66 -8.21
CA TRP A 62 -9.70 4.50 -8.83
C TRP A 62 -10.57 3.83 -9.89
N SER A 63 -11.88 3.82 -9.68
CA SER A 63 -12.86 3.36 -10.63
C SER A 63 -14.04 4.31 -10.61
N ASP A 64 -14.30 4.96 -11.72
CA ASP A 64 -15.54 5.67 -11.96
C ASP A 64 -16.40 4.77 -12.86
N ASP A 65 -17.59 4.40 -12.39
CA ASP A 65 -18.61 3.64 -13.11
C ASP A 65 -18.17 2.26 -13.66
N VAL A 66 -17.35 1.49 -12.92
CA VAL A 66 -16.97 0.14 -13.39
C VAL A 66 -18.14 -0.82 -13.27
N LYS A 67 -18.65 -1.31 -14.40
CA LYS A 67 -19.80 -2.21 -14.47
C LYS A 67 -19.39 -3.68 -14.46
N VAL A 68 -19.86 -4.42 -13.45
CA VAL A 68 -19.66 -5.87 -13.31
C VAL A 68 -21.00 -6.53 -12.96
N ASN A 69 -21.50 -7.40 -13.84
CA ASN A 69 -22.69 -8.24 -13.62
C ASN A 69 -24.00 -7.48 -13.27
N GLY A 70 -24.13 -6.22 -13.73
CA GLY A 70 -25.27 -5.36 -13.39
C GLY A 70 -25.12 -4.66 -12.03
N SER A 71 -23.88 -4.50 -11.57
CA SER A 71 -23.51 -3.58 -10.51
C SER A 71 -22.47 -2.60 -11.04
N THR A 72 -22.66 -1.31 -10.76
CA THR A 72 -21.68 -0.25 -10.99
C THR A 72 -20.94 0.02 -9.70
N TYR A 73 -19.61 0.13 -9.77
CA TYR A 73 -18.74 0.35 -8.61
C TYR A 73 -17.94 1.63 -8.79
N ASP A 74 -18.00 2.48 -7.76
CA ASP A 74 -17.24 3.71 -7.65
C ASP A 74 -16.35 3.60 -6.40
N LEU A 75 -15.05 3.84 -6.56
CA LEU A 75 -14.07 3.72 -5.48
C LEU A 75 -13.22 4.98 -5.43
N ASP A 76 -13.40 5.73 -4.36
CA ASP A 76 -12.62 6.92 -4.02
C ASP A 76 -11.65 6.58 -2.87
N MET A 77 -10.44 7.11 -2.97
CA MET A 77 -9.39 6.91 -1.98
C MET A 77 -8.76 8.25 -1.62
N ASP A 78 -8.63 8.52 -0.32
CA ASP A 78 -7.82 9.60 0.23
C ASP A 78 -6.75 8.97 1.14
N ASN A 79 -5.52 8.91 0.61
CA ASN A 79 -4.42 8.18 1.25
C ASN A 79 -3.28 9.14 1.63
N ASN A 80 -2.68 8.90 2.78
CA ASN A 80 -1.50 9.59 3.29
C ASN A 80 -0.61 8.58 4.03
N ASN A 81 0.37 8.04 3.32
CA ASN A 81 1.28 7.03 3.85
C ASN A 81 2.72 7.48 3.78
N VAL A 82 3.47 7.30 4.85
CA VAL A 82 4.93 7.46 4.88
C VAL A 82 5.54 6.14 5.30
N TYR A 83 6.40 5.56 4.47
CA TYR A 83 6.96 4.23 4.70
C TYR A 83 8.48 4.24 4.74
N LEU A 84 9.05 3.33 5.52
CA LEU A 84 10.48 3.04 5.55
C LEU A 84 10.70 1.53 5.48
N ASN A 85 11.27 1.07 4.37
CA ASN A 85 11.45 -0.35 4.07
C ASN A 85 12.89 -0.67 3.74
N ALA A 86 13.42 -1.74 4.32
CA ALA A 86 14.64 -2.39 3.87
C ALA A 86 14.33 -3.28 2.66
N GLU A 87 15.11 -3.16 1.60
CA GLU A 87 15.05 -4.01 0.41
C GLU A 87 16.18 -5.05 0.45
N ILE A 88 15.82 -6.32 0.63
CA ILE A 88 16.75 -7.43 0.70
C ILE A 88 16.73 -8.19 -0.62
N ARG A 89 17.86 -8.24 -1.31
CA ARG A 89 18.07 -8.89 -2.63
C ARG A 89 18.89 -10.16 -2.45
N PRO A 90 18.29 -11.36 -2.33
CA PRO A 90 19.03 -12.60 -2.07
C PRO A 90 20.10 -12.88 -3.13
N TRP A 91 19.84 -12.49 -4.38
CA TRP A 91 20.76 -12.64 -5.51
C TRP A 91 21.35 -11.30 -5.97
N GLY A 92 21.55 -10.35 -5.06
CA GLY A 92 22.02 -9.00 -5.36
C GLY A 92 23.34 -8.91 -6.16
N ALA A 93 24.23 -9.90 -5.99
CA ALA A 93 25.50 -9.99 -6.73
C ALA A 93 25.44 -10.84 -8.02
N SER A 94 24.26 -11.38 -8.38
CA SER A 94 24.08 -12.19 -9.59
C SER A 94 24.33 -11.38 -10.86
N THR A 95 25.02 -11.97 -11.83
CA THR A 95 25.17 -11.41 -13.19
C THR A 95 23.88 -11.56 -14.01
N ASN A 96 22.99 -12.48 -13.62
CA ASN A 96 21.65 -12.57 -14.19
C ASN A 96 20.75 -11.48 -13.61
N ARG A 97 20.41 -10.48 -14.45
CA ARG A 97 19.56 -9.33 -14.11
C ARG A 97 18.18 -9.71 -13.56
N TRP A 98 17.64 -10.85 -13.98
CA TRP A 98 16.33 -11.31 -13.53
C TRP A 98 16.39 -11.82 -12.08
N ALA A 99 17.45 -12.55 -11.72
CA ALA A 99 17.65 -12.97 -10.33
C ALA A 99 18.05 -11.78 -9.44
N GLN A 100 18.94 -10.91 -9.94
CA GLN A 100 19.41 -9.73 -9.22
C GLN A 100 18.32 -8.69 -8.95
N GLY A 101 17.27 -8.67 -9.79
CA GLY A 101 16.13 -7.78 -9.62
C GLY A 101 15.17 -8.17 -8.50
N LEU A 102 15.16 -9.42 -8.05
CA LEU A 102 14.23 -9.90 -7.01
C LEU A 102 14.63 -9.38 -5.63
N TYR A 103 13.65 -8.90 -4.87
CA TYR A 103 13.84 -8.48 -3.49
C TYR A 103 12.63 -8.76 -2.59
N VAL A 104 12.89 -8.79 -1.30
CA VAL A 104 11.89 -8.72 -0.23
C VAL A 104 11.99 -7.34 0.39
N ALA A 105 10.86 -6.66 0.55
CA ALA A 105 10.74 -5.42 1.28
C ALA A 105 10.19 -5.71 2.68
N ALA A 106 10.86 -5.21 3.72
CA ALA A 106 10.40 -5.35 5.09
C ALA A 106 10.62 -4.04 5.85
N GLY A 107 9.61 -3.58 6.58
CA GLY A 107 9.68 -2.28 7.24
C GLY A 107 8.41 -1.92 7.97
N ALA A 108 8.11 -0.64 8.02
CA ALA A 108 6.88 -0.12 8.60
C ALA A 108 6.47 1.19 7.93
N ALA A 109 5.21 1.56 8.11
CA ALA A 109 4.68 2.83 7.64
C ALA A 109 3.76 3.48 8.66
N TYR A 110 3.75 4.81 8.64
CA TYR A 110 2.61 5.59 9.06
C TYR A 110 1.52 5.48 7.99
N LEU A 111 0.31 5.15 8.40
CA LEU A 111 -0.84 4.98 7.51
C LEU A 111 -2.01 5.84 7.99
N ASP A 112 -2.54 6.64 7.07
CA ASP A 112 -3.80 7.35 7.22
C ASP A 112 -4.52 7.26 5.87
N ASN A 113 -5.38 6.24 5.74
CA ASN A 113 -6.05 5.92 4.49
C ASN A 113 -7.56 5.85 4.71
N ASP A 114 -8.30 6.58 3.90
CA ASP A 114 -9.75 6.60 3.86
C ASP A 114 -10.23 6.13 2.47
N TYR A 115 -11.16 5.18 2.47
CA TYR A 115 -11.72 4.55 1.27
C TYR A 115 -13.24 4.67 1.27
N ASP A 116 -13.80 5.24 0.21
CA ASP A 116 -15.23 5.30 -0.02
C ASP A 116 -15.58 4.41 -1.22
N LEU A 117 -16.37 3.38 -0.98
CA LEU A 117 -16.88 2.46 -1.99
C LEU A 117 -18.38 2.66 -2.15
N THR A 118 -18.80 3.02 -3.36
CA THR A 118 -20.21 2.97 -3.75
C THR A 118 -20.44 1.78 -4.66
N ARG A 119 -21.43 0.95 -4.33
CA ARG A 119 -21.94 -0.09 -5.21
C ARG A 119 -23.40 0.18 -5.54
N ASN A 120 -23.69 0.44 -6.81
CA ASN A 120 -25.05 0.56 -7.33
C ASN A 120 -25.43 -0.74 -8.05
N VAL A 121 -26.39 -1.49 -7.52
CA VAL A 121 -26.92 -2.70 -8.15
C VAL A 121 -28.15 -2.33 -8.98
N ASP A 122 -28.12 -2.67 -10.26
CA ASP A 122 -29.23 -2.36 -11.17
C ASP A 122 -30.51 -3.10 -10.74
N ALA A 123 -31.65 -2.56 -11.14
CA ALA A 123 -32.96 -3.13 -10.86
C ALA A 123 -33.06 -4.60 -11.27
N THR A 124 -33.74 -5.42 -10.47
CA THR A 124 -33.98 -6.86 -10.73
C THR A 124 -32.73 -7.74 -10.83
N ARG A 125 -31.53 -7.20 -10.57
CA ARG A 125 -30.29 -7.98 -10.61
C ARG A 125 -30.07 -8.72 -9.30
N SER A 126 -29.52 -9.93 -9.42
CA SER A 126 -29.03 -10.69 -8.28
C SER A 126 -27.72 -10.13 -7.77
N PHE A 127 -27.56 -10.06 -6.46
CA PHE A 127 -26.31 -9.70 -5.79
C PHE A 127 -26.16 -10.46 -4.48
N ARG A 128 -24.95 -10.43 -3.92
CA ARG A 128 -24.62 -11.14 -2.68
C ARG A 128 -23.99 -10.18 -1.68
N VAL A 129 -24.39 -10.30 -0.41
CA VAL A 129 -23.89 -9.56 0.75
C VAL A 129 -23.86 -10.53 1.92
N ASN A 130 -22.79 -10.54 2.72
CA ASN A 130 -22.63 -11.41 3.89
C ASN A 130 -22.95 -12.90 3.65
N ASN A 131 -22.50 -13.45 2.51
CA ASN A 131 -22.79 -14.83 2.12
C ASN A 131 -24.30 -15.15 1.94
N GLN A 132 -25.15 -14.14 1.72
CA GLN A 132 -26.57 -14.30 1.40
C GLN A 132 -26.90 -13.64 0.06
N ASP A 133 -27.72 -14.31 -0.75
CA ASP A 133 -28.15 -13.82 -2.05
C ASP A 133 -29.41 -12.96 -1.94
N PHE A 134 -29.45 -11.91 -2.73
CA PHE A 134 -30.52 -10.93 -2.82
C PHE A 134 -30.85 -10.66 -4.29
N ILE A 135 -32.08 -10.24 -4.55
CA ILE A 135 -32.48 -9.67 -5.84
C ILE A 135 -32.93 -8.23 -5.59
N ALA A 136 -32.32 -7.28 -6.29
CA ALA A 136 -32.64 -5.87 -6.18
C ALA A 136 -34.08 -5.59 -6.65
N GLY A 137 -34.73 -4.64 -5.97
CA GLY A 137 -36.07 -4.16 -6.32
C GLY A 137 -36.10 -3.40 -7.65
N ALA A 138 -37.28 -2.86 -7.99
CA ALA A 138 -37.50 -2.18 -9.27
C ALA A 138 -36.65 -0.91 -9.45
N ASP A 139 -36.23 -0.27 -8.36
CA ASP A 139 -35.41 0.94 -8.36
C ASP A 139 -33.90 0.66 -8.13
N GLY A 140 -33.50 -0.61 -8.07
CA GLY A 140 -32.14 -1.01 -7.73
C GLY A 140 -31.83 -0.93 -6.23
N VAL A 141 -30.56 -1.13 -5.89
CA VAL A 141 -30.02 -1.06 -4.53
C VAL A 141 -28.70 -0.31 -4.54
N LYS A 142 -28.49 0.56 -3.56
CA LYS A 142 -27.20 1.23 -3.35
C LYS A 142 -26.59 0.75 -2.04
N ILE A 143 -25.29 0.42 -2.05
CA ILE A 143 -24.52 0.07 -0.86
C ILE A 143 -23.31 1.00 -0.82
N ASN A 144 -23.23 1.83 0.21
CA ASN A 144 -22.09 2.68 0.49
C ASN A 144 -21.25 2.05 1.59
N GLY A 145 -19.95 1.94 1.38
CA GLY A 145 -18.98 1.51 2.37
C GLY A 145 -17.92 2.58 2.58
N GLN A 146 -17.67 2.93 3.83
CA GLN A 146 -16.56 3.79 4.23
C GLN A 146 -15.62 2.96 5.08
N MET A 147 -14.33 2.98 4.76
CA MET A 147 -13.30 2.22 5.44
C MET A 147 -12.09 3.10 5.73
N SER A 148 -11.67 3.15 6.99
CA SER A 148 -10.53 3.95 7.43
C SER A 148 -9.47 3.07 8.07
N TYR A 149 -8.25 3.09 7.53
CA TYR A 149 -7.06 2.48 8.13
C TYR A 149 -6.15 3.57 8.68
N LYS A 150 -6.06 3.66 10.00
CA LYS A 150 -5.20 4.62 10.69
C LYS A 150 -4.27 3.87 11.64
N ASN A 151 -2.97 3.95 11.39
CA ASN A 151 -1.95 3.29 12.22
C ASN A 151 -0.63 4.05 12.12
N ASP A 152 -0.12 4.49 13.26
CA ASP A 152 1.11 5.29 13.31
C ASP A 152 2.35 4.48 12.87
N ILE A 153 2.35 3.17 13.10
CA ILE A 153 3.45 2.25 12.78
C ILE A 153 2.88 0.87 12.41
N ALA A 154 2.46 0.72 11.15
CA ALA A 154 2.01 -0.55 10.59
C ALA A 154 3.21 -1.34 10.01
N PRO A 155 3.51 -2.54 10.53
CA PRO A 155 4.53 -3.40 9.92
C PRO A 155 4.21 -3.73 8.46
N TYR A 156 5.23 -3.80 7.62
CA TYR A 156 5.11 -4.06 6.19
C TYR A 156 5.96 -5.24 5.76
N LEU A 157 5.39 -6.08 4.89
CA LEU A 157 6.11 -7.11 4.15
C LEU A 157 5.66 -7.10 2.68
N GLY A 158 6.64 -7.05 1.79
CA GLY A 158 6.42 -7.04 0.35
C GLY A 158 7.46 -7.88 -0.40
N PHE A 159 7.10 -8.21 -1.63
CA PHE A 159 7.94 -8.87 -2.60
C PHE A 159 7.96 -8.04 -3.86
N GLY A 160 9.15 -7.77 -4.37
CA GLY A 160 9.30 -6.94 -5.53
C GLY A 160 10.32 -7.44 -6.52
N PHE A 161 10.23 -6.85 -7.71
CA PHE A 161 11.10 -7.10 -8.82
C PHE A 161 11.51 -5.77 -9.43
N ALA A 162 12.81 -5.44 -9.34
CA ALA A 162 13.40 -4.19 -9.81
C ALA A 162 14.68 -4.48 -10.63
N PRO A 163 14.55 -4.95 -11.89
CA PRO A 163 15.69 -5.17 -12.75
C PRO A 163 16.32 -3.84 -13.17
N LYS A 164 17.64 -3.74 -13.07
CA LYS A 164 18.38 -2.57 -13.58
C LYS A 164 18.41 -2.62 -15.11
N ILE A 165 17.77 -1.65 -15.77
CA ILE A 165 17.78 -1.54 -17.24
C ILE A 165 19.10 -0.93 -17.70
N ASN A 166 19.57 0.11 -17.02
CA ASN A 166 20.92 0.66 -17.16
C ASN A 166 21.44 1.19 -15.82
N LYS A 167 22.53 1.98 -15.85
CA LYS A 167 23.15 2.55 -14.65
C LYS A 167 22.38 3.74 -14.05
N ASN A 168 21.44 4.32 -14.79
CA ASN A 168 20.80 5.60 -14.46
C ASN A 168 19.32 5.45 -14.12
N TRP A 169 18.63 4.46 -14.69
CA TRP A 169 17.23 4.21 -14.43
C TRP A 169 16.87 2.71 -14.56
N GLY A 170 15.75 2.37 -13.94
CA GLY A 170 15.13 1.05 -14.00
C GLY A 170 13.63 1.17 -13.79
N VAL A 171 12.97 0.03 -13.79
CA VAL A 171 11.56 -0.10 -13.42
C VAL A 171 11.45 -1.07 -12.27
N PHE A 172 10.36 -0.98 -11.52
CA PHE A 172 10.06 -1.93 -10.48
C PHE A 172 8.57 -2.23 -10.42
N GLY A 173 8.25 -3.39 -9.87
CA GLY A 173 6.92 -3.71 -9.38
C GLY A 173 7.07 -4.35 -8.00
N GLU A 174 6.14 -4.05 -7.10
CA GLU A 174 6.11 -4.58 -5.74
C GLU A 174 4.67 -4.92 -5.37
N VAL A 175 4.50 -6.03 -4.66
CA VAL A 175 3.23 -6.41 -4.02
C VAL A 175 3.52 -6.71 -2.55
N GLY A 176 2.68 -6.23 -1.66
CA GLY A 176 2.89 -6.41 -0.23
C GLY A 176 1.64 -6.09 0.57
N ALA A 177 1.77 -6.20 1.87
CA ALA A 177 0.70 -5.93 2.81
C ALA A 177 1.24 -5.21 4.05
N TYR A 178 0.46 -4.25 4.52
CA TYR A 178 0.62 -3.67 5.83
C TYR A 178 -0.20 -4.45 6.85
N TYR A 179 0.39 -4.73 8.00
CA TYR A 179 -0.35 -5.21 9.16
C TYR A 179 -0.94 -4.01 9.91
N THR A 180 -2.12 -3.59 9.47
CA THR A 180 -2.77 -2.35 9.93
C THR A 180 -3.62 -2.52 11.19
N GLY A 181 -4.08 -3.76 11.45
CA GLY A 181 -5.20 -4.02 12.35
C GLY A 181 -6.54 -3.92 11.61
N ASN A 182 -7.65 -3.98 12.34
CA ASN A 182 -8.96 -3.80 11.75
C ASN A 182 -9.19 -2.32 11.38
N PRO A 183 -9.79 -2.03 10.21
CA PRO A 183 -10.21 -0.68 9.87
C PRO A 183 -11.44 -0.27 10.67
N THR A 184 -11.70 1.03 10.74
CA THR A 184 -13.05 1.51 11.05
C THR A 184 -13.92 1.33 9.81
N VAL A 185 -15.09 0.70 9.96
CA VAL A 185 -15.98 0.38 8.84
C VAL A 185 -17.38 0.90 9.11
N LYS A 186 -17.95 1.55 8.10
CA LYS A 186 -19.37 1.90 8.06
C LYS A 186 -19.95 1.47 6.73
N LEU A 187 -20.88 0.53 6.77
CA LEU A 187 -21.63 0.11 5.58
C LEU A 187 -23.10 0.55 5.74
N VAL A 188 -23.67 1.12 4.68
CA VAL A 188 -25.06 1.56 4.64
C VAL A 188 -25.68 1.14 3.31
N SER A 189 -26.81 0.45 3.37
CA SER A 189 -27.62 0.15 2.19
C SER A 189 -28.84 1.05 2.08
N SER A 190 -29.26 1.35 0.85
CA SER A 190 -30.56 1.94 0.53
C SER A 190 -31.19 1.26 -0.70
N GLY A 191 -32.50 1.44 -0.85
CA GLY A 191 -33.30 0.70 -1.82
C GLY A 191 -33.94 -0.54 -1.20
N SER A 192 -34.59 -1.35 -2.03
CA SER A 192 -35.28 -2.56 -1.60
C SER A 192 -34.67 -3.79 -2.25
N ALA A 193 -34.63 -4.90 -1.52
CA ALA A 193 -34.19 -6.18 -2.03
C ALA A 193 -35.04 -7.31 -1.45
N VAL A 194 -35.26 -8.35 -2.25
CA VAL A 194 -35.89 -9.58 -1.80
C VAL A 194 -34.85 -10.68 -1.65
N THR A 195 -35.08 -11.59 -0.71
CA THR A 195 -34.17 -12.70 -0.41
C THR A 195 -34.98 -13.89 0.08
N THR A 196 -34.45 -15.09 -0.12
CA THR A 196 -34.94 -16.32 0.50
C THR A 196 -34.15 -16.71 1.75
N GLY A 197 -33.16 -15.91 2.14
CA GLY A 197 -32.36 -16.12 3.34
C GLY A 197 -32.96 -15.48 4.59
N ASP A 198 -32.28 -15.66 5.73
CA ASP A 198 -32.80 -15.32 7.05
C ASP A 198 -32.55 -13.85 7.46
N GLN A 199 -31.65 -13.14 6.78
CA GLN A 199 -31.32 -11.75 7.09
C GLN A 199 -31.99 -10.78 6.11
N SER A 200 -32.49 -9.65 6.60
CA SER A 200 -32.74 -8.49 5.74
C SER A 200 -31.44 -7.96 5.12
N LEU A 201 -31.54 -7.14 4.06
CA LEU A 201 -30.37 -6.53 3.43
C LEU A 201 -29.56 -5.69 4.45
N GLU A 202 -30.24 -4.91 5.28
CA GLU A 202 -29.60 -4.08 6.30
C GLU A 202 -28.87 -4.94 7.34
N GLU A 203 -29.48 -6.03 7.80
CA GLU A 203 -28.83 -6.96 8.74
C GLU A 203 -27.61 -7.65 8.13
N ALA A 204 -27.69 -8.04 6.85
CA ALA A 204 -26.57 -8.63 6.13
C ALA A 204 -25.42 -7.62 5.99
N VAL A 205 -25.71 -6.39 5.57
CA VAL A 205 -24.71 -5.30 5.47
C VAL A 205 -24.06 -5.01 6.81
N ASN A 206 -24.86 -4.91 7.89
CA ASN A 206 -24.34 -4.68 9.24
C ASN A 206 -23.51 -5.87 9.78
N ALA A 207 -23.84 -7.10 9.38
CA ALA A 207 -23.07 -8.28 9.75
C ALA A 207 -21.75 -8.36 8.97
N GLU A 208 -21.74 -7.95 7.70
CA GLU A 208 -20.52 -7.83 6.90
C GLU A 208 -19.60 -6.75 7.46
N ALA A 209 -20.13 -5.57 7.82
CA ALA A 209 -19.35 -4.51 8.47
C ALA A 209 -18.65 -5.02 9.75
N ARG A 210 -19.35 -5.80 10.58
CA ARG A 210 -18.81 -6.41 11.80
C ARG A 210 -17.74 -7.49 11.59
N LYS A 211 -17.69 -8.11 10.40
CA LYS A 211 -16.63 -9.08 10.06
C LYS A 211 -15.34 -8.39 9.61
N ILE A 212 -15.46 -7.18 9.07
CA ILE A 212 -14.32 -6.40 8.58
C ILE A 212 -13.68 -5.60 9.73
N ALA A 213 -14.51 -5.02 10.59
CA ALA A 213 -14.11 -4.31 11.81
C ALA A 213 -13.49 -5.23 12.88
#